data_AF-A0A2V9NY45-F1
#
_entry.id   AF-A0A2V9NY45-F1
#
_cell.length_a   1.000
_cell.length_b   1.000
_cell.length_c   1.000
_cell.angle_alpha   90.00
_cell.angle_beta   90.00
_cell.angle_gamma   90.00
#
_symmetry.space_group_name_H-M   'P 1'
#
loop_
_entity.id
_entity.type
_entity.pdbx_description
1 polymer ?
#
loop_
_entity_poly.entity_id
_entity_poly.type
_entity_poly.pdbx_seq_one_letter_code
_entity_poly.pdbx_strand_id
1 'polypeptide(L)'
;MGNWYGLEKQIALGKQVSQEVETQSKMINDPVVSEYVNRLGQNLVRNSDSQVPFTIKVIDSDDINAFALPGGFFYVNSGLILAADEEAELAGVMAHEIAHVAACHAARENTRGNLAQI
;
A
#
# COMPACT_ATOMS: atom_id res chain seq x y z
N MET A 1 6.12 -9.09 -22.74
CA MET A 1 5.43 -10.17 -22.01
C MET A 1 4.39 -9.53 -21.11
N GLY A 2 3.10 -9.73 -21.43
CA GLY A 2 1.99 -8.90 -20.98
C GLY A 2 1.60 -9.10 -19.51
N ASN A 3 0.97 -8.09 -18.93
CA ASN A 3 0.34 -8.14 -17.62
C ASN A 3 -0.92 -9.03 -17.70
N TRP A 4 -0.86 -10.25 -17.16
CA TRP A 4 -1.94 -11.25 -17.29
C TRP A 4 -3.12 -11.03 -16.33
N TYR A 5 -3.04 -10.02 -15.44
CA TYR A 5 -4.13 -9.58 -14.59
C TYR A 5 -4.50 -8.15 -14.98
N GLY A 6 -5.63 -7.98 -15.68
CA GLY A 6 -6.18 -6.67 -15.98
C GLY A 6 -6.33 -5.82 -14.71
N LEU A 7 -6.14 -4.50 -14.84
CA LEU A 7 -6.14 -3.56 -13.72
C LEU A 7 -7.37 -3.74 -12.81
N GLU A 8 -8.54 -3.95 -13.39
CA GLU A 8 -9.79 -4.18 -12.65
C GLU A 8 -9.72 -5.41 -11.75
N LYS A 9 -9.10 -6.50 -12.20
CA LYS A 9 -8.95 -7.73 -11.41
C LYS A 9 -8.02 -7.52 -10.22
N GLN A 10 -6.97 -6.71 -10.39
CA GLN A 10 -6.06 -6.36 -9.31
C GLN A 10 -6.77 -5.50 -8.25
N ILE A 11 -7.56 -4.52 -8.67
CA ILE A 11 -8.38 -3.70 -7.78
C ILE A 11 -9.39 -4.55 -7.03
N ALA A 12 -10.10 -5.45 -7.70
CA ALA A 12 -11.07 -6.34 -7.07
C ALA A 12 -10.43 -7.25 -6.01
N LEU A 13 -9.28 -7.84 -6.33
CA LEU A 13 -8.53 -8.68 -5.38
C LEU A 13 -8.06 -7.86 -4.18
N GLY A 14 -7.43 -6.71 -4.42
CA GLY A 14 -6.97 -5.82 -3.37
C GLY A 14 -8.08 -5.35 -2.45
N LYS A 15 -9.26 -5.08 -3.00
CA LYS A 15 -10.45 -4.70 -2.22
C LYS A 15 -10.91 -5.82 -1.28
N GLN A 16 -10.90 -7.06 -1.74
CA GLN A 16 -11.25 -8.20 -0.89
C GLN A 16 -10.26 -8.34 0.27
N VAL A 17 -8.95 -8.33 -0.03
CA VAL A 17 -7.90 -8.45 1.01
C VAL A 17 -7.94 -7.26 1.97
N SER A 18 -8.19 -6.05 1.46
CA SER A 18 -8.36 -4.83 2.25
C SER A 18 -9.49 -4.95 3.27
N GLN A 19 -10.62 -5.56 2.92
CA GLN A 19 -11.72 -5.81 3.86
C GLN A 19 -11.31 -6.78 4.98
N GLU A 20 -10.53 -7.81 4.64
CA GLU A 20 -10.02 -8.77 5.63
C GLU A 20 -9.02 -8.09 6.60
N VAL A 21 -8.08 -7.30 6.07
CA VAL A 21 -7.13 -6.50 6.86
C VAL A 21 -7.85 -5.59 7.84
N GLU A 22 -8.84 -4.82 7.36
CA GLU A 22 -9.58 -3.87 8.19
C GLU A 22 -10.46 -4.55 9.24
N THR A 23 -10.93 -5.77 8.98
CA THR A 23 -11.71 -6.55 9.95
C THR A 23 -10.83 -7.10 11.07
N GLN A 24 -9.57 -7.45 10.76
CA GLN A 24 -8.64 -8.07 11.69
C GLN A 24 -7.75 -7.06 12.43
N SER A 25 -7.72 -5.81 11.97
CA SER A 25 -6.83 -4.77 12.49
C SER A 25 -7.61 -3.73 13.29
N LYS A 26 -6.96 -3.20 14.33
CA LYS A 26 -7.47 -1.99 15.00
C LYS A 26 -7.06 -0.78 14.17
N MET A 27 -8.03 -0.05 13.63
CA MET A 27 -7.75 1.12 12.78
C MET A 27 -7.65 2.40 13.61
N ILE A 28 -6.70 3.27 13.26
CA ILE A 28 -6.66 4.65 13.76
C ILE A 28 -7.56 5.50 12.86
N ASN A 29 -8.64 6.02 13.44
CA ASN A 29 -9.61 6.89 12.76
C ASN A 29 -9.50 8.36 13.20
N ASP A 30 -8.40 8.73 13.86
CA ASP A 30 -8.14 10.12 14.23
C ASP A 30 -8.01 10.96 12.94
N PRO A 31 -8.80 12.03 12.76
CA PRO A 31 -8.78 12.82 11.53
C PRO A 31 -7.44 13.51 11.26
N VAL A 32 -6.71 13.90 12.30
CA VAL A 32 -5.42 14.62 12.19
C VAL A 32 -4.35 13.65 11.71
N VAL A 33 -4.27 12.47 12.34
CA VAL A 33 -3.31 11.42 11.92
C VAL A 33 -3.62 10.96 10.50
N SER A 34 -4.89 10.71 10.22
CA SER A 34 -5.33 10.22 8.91
C SER A 34 -5.09 11.24 7.80
N GLU A 35 -5.38 12.53 8.05
CA GLU A 35 -5.10 13.61 7.10
C GLU A 35 -3.61 13.72 6.81
N TYR A 36 -2.77 13.72 7.85
CA TYR A 36 -1.32 13.88 7.69
C TYR A 36 -0.72 12.75 6.84
N VAL A 37 -0.98 11.48 7.21
CA VAL A 37 -0.44 10.32 6.49
C VAL A 37 -0.98 10.27 5.06
N ASN A 38 -2.27 10.56 4.88
CA ASN A 38 -2.85 10.63 3.55
C ASN A 38 -2.22 11.76 2.72
N ARG A 39 -2.08 12.98 3.26
CA ARG A 39 -1.47 14.11 2.54
C ARG A 39 -0.04 13.79 2.09
N LEU A 40 0.77 13.21 2.98
CA LEU A 40 2.13 12.78 2.68
C LEU A 40 2.13 11.72 1.56
N GLY A 41 1.38 10.64 1.74
CA GLY A 41 1.32 9.56 0.76
C GLY A 41 0.76 10.00 -0.59
N GLN A 42 -0.28 10.83 -0.62
CA GLN A 42 -0.82 11.39 -1.86
C GLN A 42 0.20 12.29 -2.57
N ASN A 43 1.06 12.99 -1.84
CA ASN A 43 2.16 13.75 -2.45
C ASN A 43 3.16 12.84 -3.15
N LEU A 44 3.52 11.72 -2.53
CA LEU A 44 4.40 10.71 -3.11
C LEU A 44 3.75 10.06 -4.35
N VAL A 45 2.48 9.67 -4.25
CA VAL A 45 1.73 9.05 -5.37
C VAL A 45 1.68 9.97 -6.58
N ARG A 46 1.41 11.27 -6.39
CA ARG A 46 1.39 12.26 -7.49
C ARG A 46 2.73 12.42 -8.21
N ASN A 47 3.83 12.08 -7.55
CA ASN A 47 5.19 12.14 -8.11
C ASN A 47 5.73 10.73 -8.45
N SER A 48 4.84 9.75 -8.63
CA SER A 48 5.18 8.37 -8.98
C SER A 48 4.58 7.95 -10.32
N ASP A 49 5.03 6.81 -10.85
CA ASP A 49 4.46 6.19 -12.06
C ASP A 49 3.18 5.39 -11.79
N SER A 50 2.59 5.50 -10.59
CA SER A 50 1.36 4.77 -10.27
C SER A 50 0.20 5.18 -11.18
N GLN A 51 -0.52 4.19 -11.67
CA GLN A 51 -1.73 4.37 -12.48
C GLN A 51 -3.02 4.06 -11.71
N VAL A 52 -2.92 3.82 -10.40
CA VAL A 52 -4.07 3.52 -9.53
C VAL A 52 -4.24 4.59 -8.46
N PRO A 53 -5.48 4.92 -8.08
CA PRO A 53 -5.73 5.75 -6.91
C PRO A 53 -5.29 5.01 -5.65
N PHE A 54 -4.75 5.75 -4.69
CA PHE A 54 -4.35 5.19 -3.40
C PHE A 54 -5.38 5.52 -2.31
N THR A 55 -5.76 4.50 -1.54
CA THR A 55 -6.51 4.63 -0.28
C THR A 55 -5.56 4.33 0.86
N ILE A 56 -5.17 5.36 1.61
CA ILE A 56 -4.15 5.26 2.65
C ILE A 56 -4.83 5.27 4.03
N LYS A 57 -4.54 4.29 4.87
CA LYS A 57 -5.11 4.12 6.21
C LYS A 57 -4.03 3.78 7.22
N VAL A 58 -4.32 4.05 8.50
CA VAL A 58 -3.37 3.81 9.59
C VAL A 58 -3.89 2.70 10.49
N ILE A 59 -3.03 1.71 10.76
CA ILE A 59 -3.30 0.61 11.69
C ILE A 59 -2.66 0.93 13.02
N ASP A 60 -3.40 0.73 14.11
CA ASP A 60 -2.90 0.78 15.47
C ASP A 60 -2.15 -0.53 15.78
N SER A 61 -0.83 -0.50 15.57
CA SER A 61 0.07 -1.62 15.82
C SER A 61 1.46 -1.09 16.15
N ASP A 62 2.11 -1.66 17.16
CA ASP A 62 3.49 -1.34 17.55
C ASP A 62 4.53 -1.86 16.54
N ASP A 63 4.12 -2.69 15.58
CA ASP A 63 5.02 -3.19 14.54
C ASP A 63 5.49 -2.05 13.62
N ILE A 64 6.80 -1.97 13.40
CA ILE A 64 7.42 -1.04 12.46
C ILE A 64 7.20 -1.57 11.03
N ASN A 65 6.05 -1.26 10.44
CA ASN A 65 5.66 -1.78 9.14
C ASN A 65 4.75 -0.83 8.34
N ALA A 66 4.79 -0.98 7.02
CA ALA A 66 3.82 -0.44 6.08
C ALA A 66 3.75 -1.37 4.87
N PHE A 67 2.59 -1.49 4.23
CA PHE A 67 2.44 -2.38 3.08
C PHE A 67 1.31 -1.92 2.17
N ALA A 68 1.52 -2.09 0.86
CA ALA A 68 0.51 -1.79 -0.14
C ALA A 68 -0.02 -3.06 -0.82
N LEU A 69 -1.34 -3.13 -0.96
CA LEU A 69 -2.05 -4.19 -1.67
C LEU A 69 -2.30 -3.78 -3.14
N PRO A 70 -2.56 -4.75 -4.03
CA PRO A 70 -2.97 -4.47 -5.40
C PRO A 70 -4.13 -3.47 -5.46
N GLY A 71 -4.14 -2.58 -6.46
CA GLY A 71 -5.20 -1.57 -6.59
C GLY A 71 -5.09 -0.36 -5.66
N GLY A 72 -3.98 -0.21 -4.92
CA GLY A 72 -3.65 1.01 -4.19
C GLY A 72 -4.20 1.10 -2.77
N PHE A 73 -4.60 -0.01 -2.15
CA PHE A 73 -4.93 -0.02 -0.72
C PHE A 73 -3.64 -0.06 0.09
N PHE A 74 -3.38 0.97 0.88
CA PHE A 74 -2.09 1.19 1.52
C PHE A 74 -2.27 1.40 3.01
N TYR A 75 -1.55 0.61 3.81
CA TYR A 75 -1.61 0.63 5.26
C TYR A 75 -0.26 1.01 5.85
N VAL A 76 -0.29 1.88 6.85
CA VAL A 76 0.87 2.34 7.63
C VAL A 76 0.60 2.01 9.09
N ASN A 77 1.50 1.31 9.77
CA ASN A 77 1.34 1.04 11.19
C ASN A 77 1.80 2.25 12.04
N SER A 78 1.14 2.48 13.17
CA SER A 78 1.53 3.52 14.13
C SER A 78 2.95 3.33 14.64
N GLY A 79 3.41 2.09 14.82
CA GLY A 79 4.78 1.75 15.19
C GLY A 79 5.82 2.32 14.22
N LEU A 80 5.55 2.29 12.90
CA LEU A 80 6.42 2.93 11.90
C LEU A 80 6.45 4.46 12.05
N ILE A 81 5.29 5.08 12.28
CA ILE A 81 5.18 6.53 12.44
C ILE A 81 5.94 6.99 13.68
N LEU A 82 5.84 6.24 14.78
CA LEU A 82 6.49 6.55 16.06
C LEU A 82 7.99 6.24 16.07
N ALA A 83 8.45 5.33 15.21
CA ALA A 83 9.86 4.96 15.10
C ALA A 83 10.65 5.86 14.15
N ALA A 84 9.98 6.60 13.25
CA ALA A 84 10.63 7.55 12.36
C ALA A 84 11.04 8.82 13.12
N ASP A 85 12.32 9.20 13.04
CA ASP A 85 12.82 10.42 13.67
C ASP A 85 12.43 11.66 12.87
N GLU A 86 12.27 11.51 11.55
CA GLU A 86 11.98 12.60 10.61
C GLU A 86 10.91 12.19 9.58
N GLU A 87 10.12 13.15 9.07
CA GLU A 87 9.09 12.91 8.04
C GLU A 87 9.68 12.23 6.78
N ALA A 88 10.94 12.53 6.45
CA ALA A 88 11.64 11.97 5.30
C ALA A 88 11.84 10.45 5.41
N GLU A 89 12.02 9.90 6.61
CA GLU A 89 12.20 8.45 6.82
C GLU A 89 10.88 7.71 6.57
N LEU A 90 9.78 8.22 7.16
CA LEU A 90 8.44 7.73 6.88
C LEU A 90 8.11 7.83 5.38
N ALA A 91 8.42 8.97 4.77
CA ALA A 91 8.21 9.18 3.34
C ALA A 91 9.01 8.20 2.47
N GLY A 92 10.23 7.86 2.88
CA GLY A 92 11.08 6.88 2.20
C GLY A 92 10.45 5.49 2.18
N VAL A 93 9.97 5.00 3.33
CA VAL A 93 9.25 3.72 3.42
C VAL A 93 7.95 3.78 2.61
N MET A 94 7.21 4.88 2.69
CA MET A 94 5.98 5.01 1.91
C MET A 94 6.22 5.03 0.40
N ALA A 95 7.27 5.69 -0.06
CA ALA A 95 7.65 5.72 -1.47
C ALA A 95 8.06 4.34 -1.98
N HIS A 96 8.74 3.55 -1.14
CA HIS A 96 9.10 2.16 -1.44
C HIS A 96 7.86 1.31 -1.73
N GLU A 97 6.85 1.37 -0.86
CA GLU A 97 5.60 0.63 -1.02
C GLU A 97 4.79 1.09 -2.24
N ILE A 98 4.75 2.40 -2.50
CA ILE A 98 4.11 2.95 -3.71
C ILE A 98 4.80 2.43 -4.98
N ALA A 99 6.13 2.34 -4.98
CA ALA A 99 6.89 1.83 -6.12
C ALA A 99 6.58 0.35 -6.41
N HIS A 100 6.34 -0.48 -5.38
CA HIS A 100 5.90 -1.87 -5.57
C HIS A 100 4.57 -1.97 -6.33
N VAL A 101 3.61 -1.11 -6.01
CA VAL A 101 2.32 -1.05 -6.72
C VAL A 101 2.49 -0.51 -8.13
N ALA A 102 3.21 0.60 -8.29
CA ALA A 102 3.43 1.25 -9.59
C ALA A 102 4.11 0.29 -10.58
N ALA A 103 5.09 -0.48 -10.12
CA ALA A 103 5.79 -1.46 -10.93
C ALA A 103 5.00 -2.76 -11.20
N CYS A 104 3.77 -2.87 -10.69
CA CYS A 104 2.94 -4.08 -10.74
C CYS A 104 3.69 -5.33 -10.24
N HIS A 105 4.53 -5.21 -9.21
CA HIS A 105 5.34 -6.33 -8.72
C HIS A 105 4.48 -7.53 -8.33
N ALA A 106 3.38 -7.32 -7.61
CA ALA A 106 2.46 -8.39 -7.24
C ALA A 106 1.86 -9.13 -8.45
N ALA A 107 1.48 -8.42 -9.52
CA ALA A 107 0.96 -9.06 -10.73
C ALA A 107 2.06 -9.84 -11.48
N ARG A 108 3.28 -9.31 -11.50
CA ARG A 108 4.44 -9.95 -12.13
C ARG A 108 4.91 -11.19 -11.37
N GLU A 109 4.96 -11.15 -10.04
CA GLU A 109 5.32 -12.29 -9.20
C GLU A 109 4.28 -13.42 -9.31
N ASN A 110 2.98 -13.11 -9.22
CA ASN A 110 1.93 -14.11 -9.42
C ASN A 110 1.96 -14.72 -10.83
N THR A 111 2.25 -13.91 -11.87
CA THR A 111 2.42 -14.41 -13.24
C THR A 111 3.61 -15.35 -13.35
N ARG A 112 4.74 -15.04 -12.69
CA ARG A 112 5.93 -15.91 -12.69
C ARG A 112 5.68 -17.22 -11.95
N GLY A 113 4.95 -17.21 -10.83
CA GLY A 113 4.57 -18.41 -10.08
C GLY A 113 3.70 -19.37 -10.90
N ASN A 114 2.72 -18.85 -11.65
CA ASN A 114 1.84 -19.68 -12.48
C ASN A 114 2.53 -20.24 -13.73
N LEU A 115 3.47 -19.50 -14.33
CA LEU A 115 4.24 -19.99 -15.49
C LEU A 115 5.24 -21.10 -15.12
N ALA A 116 5.69 -21.16 -13.87
CA ALA A 116 6.57 -22.23 -13.39
C ALA A 116 5.82 -23.55 -13.08
N GLN A 117 4.48 -23.54 -13.13
CA GLN A 117 3.63 -24.72 -12.91
C GLN A 117 3.10 -25.35 -14.22
N ILE A 118 3.57 -24.88 -15.39
CA ILE A 118 3.28 -25.43 -16.72
C ILE A 118 4.57 -26.00 -17.29
#